data_AF-A0A7X8AQ57-F1
#
_entry.id   AF-A0A7X8AQ57-F1
#
_cell.length_a   1.000
_cell.length_b   1.000
_cell.length_c   1.000
_cell.angle_alpha   90.00
_cell.angle_beta   90.00
_cell.angle_gamma   90.00
#
_symmetry.space_group_name_H-M   'P 1'
#
loop_
_entity.id
_entity.type
_entity.pdbx_description
1 polymer ?
#
loop_
_entity_poly.entity_id
_entity_poly.type
_entity_poly.pdbx_seq_one_letter_code
_entity_poly.pdbx_strand_id
1 'polypeptide(L)'
;RRRQRAARLAPGRPPGELALGAWAELRALARDHGRPWPAGSPRFAAAEVAGWVAAEAASGVRDLGLAVEQAQFGGPRHAPAARDWTPVADAVAAGLDRAEPSRWRRWRARRLPASVLG
;
A
#
# COMPACT_ATOMS: atom_id res chain seq x y z
N ARG A 1 11.41 -6.80 -6.40
CA ARG A 1 10.67 -6.61 -5.12
C ARG A 1 11.45 -5.85 -4.06
N ARG A 2 12.46 -6.40 -3.35
CA ARG A 2 13.15 -5.66 -2.25
C ARG A 2 13.65 -4.27 -2.67
N ARG A 3 14.35 -4.17 -3.80
CA ARG A 3 14.80 -2.89 -4.37
C ARG A 3 13.64 -1.95 -4.74
N GLN A 4 12.60 -2.44 -5.39
CA GLN A 4 11.41 -1.64 -5.76
C GLN A 4 10.64 -1.16 -4.52
N ARG A 5 10.46 -2.01 -3.51
CA ARG A 5 9.86 -1.62 -2.22
C ARG A 5 10.70 -0.54 -1.56
N ALA A 6 12.01 -0.74 -1.45
CA ALA A 6 12.92 0.26 -0.91
C ALA A 6 12.83 1.59 -1.68
N ALA A 7 12.71 1.53 -3.01
CA ALA A 7 12.51 2.72 -3.82
C ALA A 7 11.12 3.35 -3.63
N ARG A 8 10.06 2.59 -3.33
CA ARG A 8 8.70 3.13 -3.09
C ARG A 8 8.55 3.74 -1.71
N LEU A 9 9.25 3.18 -0.71
CA LEU A 9 9.21 3.58 0.69
C LEU A 9 10.46 4.36 1.11
N ALA A 10 11.24 4.87 0.14
CA ALA A 10 12.48 5.58 0.43
C ALA A 10 12.19 6.86 1.23
N PRO A 11 12.80 7.05 2.40
CA PRO A 11 12.64 8.28 3.18
C PRO A 11 13.27 9.48 2.46
N GLY A 12 12.96 10.69 2.94
CA GLY A 12 13.55 11.94 2.43
C GLY A 12 12.95 12.47 1.13
N ARG A 13 11.86 11.87 0.64
CA ARG A 13 11.07 12.39 -0.48
C ARG A 13 9.99 13.38 -0.02
N PRO A 14 9.48 14.21 -0.94
CA PRO A 14 8.31 15.03 -0.66
C PRO A 14 7.14 14.19 -0.10
N PRO A 15 6.36 14.68 0.88
CA PRO A 15 5.29 13.91 1.51
C PRO A 15 4.28 13.30 0.54
N GLY A 16 3.92 14.02 -0.53
CA GLY A 16 3.03 13.51 -1.57
C GLY A 16 3.62 12.32 -2.33
N GLU A 17 4.91 12.36 -2.65
CA GLU A 17 5.62 11.24 -3.30
C GLU A 17 5.75 10.04 -2.37
N LEU A 18 5.95 10.26 -1.07
CA LEU A 18 5.96 9.18 -0.07
C LEU A 18 4.60 8.47 0.00
N ALA A 19 3.51 9.22 0.04
CA ALA A 19 2.15 8.67 0.03
C ALA A 19 1.89 7.89 -1.27
N LEU A 20 2.23 8.46 -2.43
CA LEU A 20 2.08 7.80 -3.73
C LEU A 20 2.92 6.53 -3.86
N GLY A 21 4.15 6.56 -3.35
CA GLY A 21 5.05 5.40 -3.31
C GLY A 21 4.49 4.27 -2.44
N ALA A 22 4.01 4.59 -1.24
CA ALA A 22 3.35 3.63 -0.36
C ALA A 22 2.07 3.05 -0.98
N TRP A 23 1.29 3.88 -1.69
CA TRP A 23 0.11 3.42 -2.43
C TRP A 23 0.43 2.47 -3.58
N ALA A 24 1.53 2.73 -4.29
CA ALA A 24 2.04 1.82 -5.31
C ALA A 24 2.53 0.49 -4.70
N GLU A 25 3.10 0.51 -3.50
CA GLU A 25 3.49 -0.71 -2.80
C GLU A 25 2.28 -1.54 -2.39
N LEU A 26 1.19 -0.92 -1.92
CA LEU A 26 -0.07 -1.62 -1.61
C LEU A 26 -0.66 -2.30 -2.84
N ARG A 27 -0.67 -1.61 -3.99
CA ARG A 27 -1.09 -2.19 -5.29
C ARG A 27 -0.22 -3.38 -5.68
N ALA A 28 1.10 -3.27 -5.51
CA ALA A 28 2.03 -4.35 -5.77
C ALA A 28 1.77 -5.56 -4.86
N LEU A 29 1.53 -5.35 -3.56
CA LEU A 29 1.20 -6.41 -2.60
C LEU A 29 -0.11 -7.12 -2.98
N ALA A 30 -1.17 -6.37 -3.31
CA ALA A 30 -2.42 -6.96 -3.78
C ALA A 30 -2.19 -7.85 -5.00
N ARG A 31 -1.45 -7.36 -5.98
CA ARG A 31 -1.09 -8.10 -7.19
C ARG A 31 -0.25 -9.35 -6.89
N ASP A 32 0.74 -9.26 -6.02
CA ASP A 32 1.60 -10.39 -5.62
C ASP A 32 0.78 -11.53 -5.00
N HIS A 33 -0.31 -11.20 -4.31
CA HIS A 33 -1.26 -12.15 -3.72
C HIS A 33 -2.41 -12.54 -4.66
N GLY A 34 -2.45 -12.01 -5.89
CA GLY A 34 -3.55 -12.25 -6.83
C GLY A 34 -4.90 -11.69 -6.37
N ARG A 35 -4.88 -10.68 -5.48
CA ARG A 35 -6.07 -10.00 -5.00
C ARG A 35 -6.42 -8.84 -5.95
N PRO A 36 -7.67 -8.73 -6.43
CA PRO A 36 -8.07 -7.60 -7.28
C PRO A 36 -7.94 -6.30 -6.49
N TRP A 37 -7.46 -5.26 -7.17
CA TRP A 37 -7.39 -3.93 -6.59
C TRP A 37 -8.79 -3.29 -6.59
N PRO A 38 -9.24 -2.68 -5.47
CA PRO A 38 -10.53 -1.99 -5.42
C PRO A 38 -10.65 -0.86 -6.45
N ALA A 39 -11.86 -0.65 -6.96
CA ALA A 39 -12.16 0.43 -7.89
C ALA A 39 -12.34 1.78 -7.17
N GLY A 40 -12.37 2.87 -7.94
CA GLY A 40 -12.70 4.21 -7.44
C GLY A 40 -11.48 5.03 -6.99
N SER A 41 -11.77 6.14 -6.28
CA SER A 41 -10.73 7.06 -5.81
C SER A 41 -9.87 6.42 -4.72
N PRO A 42 -8.64 6.93 -4.46
CA PRO A 42 -7.77 6.42 -3.41
C PRO A 42 -8.46 6.28 -2.04
N ARG A 43 -9.32 7.23 -1.65
CA ARG A 43 -10.05 7.17 -0.38
C ARG A 43 -11.04 6.00 -0.34
N PHE A 44 -11.75 5.74 -1.44
CA PHE A 44 -12.72 4.66 -1.53
C PHE A 44 -12.03 3.30 -1.53
N ALA A 45 -10.99 3.15 -2.37
CA ALA A 45 -10.16 1.96 -2.38
C ALA A 45 -9.52 1.70 -1.00
N ALA A 46 -9.08 2.74 -0.28
CA ALA A 46 -8.51 2.59 1.04
C ALA A 46 -9.48 2.03 2.08
N ALA A 47 -10.77 2.34 1.98
CA ALA A 47 -11.79 1.77 2.86
C ALA A 47 -11.90 0.24 2.69
N GLU A 48 -11.82 -0.25 1.46
CA GLU A 48 -11.80 -1.68 1.17
C GLU A 48 -10.47 -2.35 1.57
N VAL A 49 -9.34 -1.72 1.27
CA VAL A 49 -7.99 -2.21 1.66
C VAL A 49 -7.86 -2.29 3.18
N ALA A 50 -8.50 -1.38 3.93
CA ALA A 50 -8.51 -1.39 5.39
C ALA A 50 -9.16 -2.67 5.96
N GLY A 51 -10.05 -3.33 5.21
CA GLY A 51 -10.61 -4.63 5.57
C GLY A 51 -9.63 -5.81 5.40
N TRP A 52 -8.43 -5.58 4.85
CA TRP A 52 -7.43 -6.63 4.67
C TRP A 52 -6.47 -6.74 5.87
N VAL A 53 -6.55 -5.80 6.80
CA VAL A 53 -5.66 -5.68 7.96
C VAL A 53 -6.42 -5.81 9.28
N ALA A 54 -5.69 -5.92 10.38
CA ALA A 54 -6.26 -5.83 11.71
C ALA A 54 -6.82 -4.43 11.97
N ALA A 55 -7.80 -4.32 12.88
CA ALA A 55 -8.55 -3.09 13.13
C ALA A 55 -7.65 -1.91 13.52
N GLU A 56 -6.56 -2.18 14.24
CA GLU A 56 -5.58 -1.20 14.71
C GLU A 56 -4.81 -0.54 13.55
N ALA A 57 -4.60 -1.27 12.46
CA ALA A 57 -3.89 -0.78 11.27
C ALA A 57 -4.82 -0.17 10.21
N ALA A 58 -6.14 -0.41 10.32
CA ALA A 58 -7.14 0.02 9.35
C ALA A 58 -7.23 1.55 9.22
N SER A 59 -7.04 2.29 10.32
CA SER A 59 -6.99 3.77 10.30
C SER A 59 -5.80 4.27 9.46
N GLY A 60 -4.61 3.68 9.63
CA GLY A 60 -3.43 4.04 8.86
C GLY A 60 -3.58 3.84 7.35
N VAL A 61 -4.32 2.81 6.93
CA VAL A 61 -4.67 2.60 5.51
C VAL A 61 -5.59 3.71 4.99
N ARG A 62 -6.61 4.09 5.76
CA ARG A 62 -7.54 5.18 5.40
C ARG A 62 -6.82 6.52 5.33
N ASP A 63 -5.96 6.82 6.30
CA ASP A 63 -5.12 8.02 6.31
C ASP A 63 -4.24 8.10 5.06
N LEU A 64 -3.66 6.97 4.64
CA LEU A 64 -2.86 6.90 3.43
C LEU A 64 -3.71 7.18 2.17
N GLY A 65 -4.92 6.62 2.08
CA GLY A 65 -5.85 6.91 1.00
C GLY A 65 -6.15 8.40 0.86
N LEU A 66 -6.39 9.09 1.99
CA LEU A 66 -6.59 10.53 2.03
C LEU A 66 -5.33 11.30 1.60
N ALA A 67 -4.15 10.92 2.10
CA ALA A 67 -2.89 11.55 1.74
C ALA A 67 -2.58 11.42 0.24
N VAL A 68 -2.93 10.28 -0.36
CA VAL A 68 -2.78 10.02 -1.80
C VAL A 68 -3.77 10.84 -2.63
N GLU A 69 -4.99 11.03 -2.14
CA GLU A 69 -6.00 11.88 -2.78
C GLU A 69 -5.57 13.36 -2.74
N GLN A 70 -5.09 13.82 -1.58
CA GLN A 70 -4.48 15.14 -1.39
C GLN A 70 -3.26 15.37 -2.29
N ALA A 71 -2.36 14.40 -2.40
CA ALA A 71 -1.18 14.49 -3.25
C ALA A 71 -1.54 14.63 -4.74
N GLN A 72 -2.63 14.00 -5.20
CA GLN A 72 -3.04 14.03 -6.60
C GLN A 72 -3.90 15.24 -6.95
N PHE A 73 -4.78 15.67 -6.03
CA PHE A 73 -5.85 16.61 -6.35
C PHE A 73 -5.93 17.84 -5.43
N GLY A 74 -5.23 17.82 -4.29
CA GLY A 74 -5.36 18.85 -3.25
C GLY A 74 -4.65 20.17 -3.57
N GLY A 75 -3.68 20.16 -4.49
CA GLY A 75 -2.85 21.34 -4.75
C GLY A 75 -2.01 21.77 -3.54
N PRO A 76 -1.30 22.92 -3.63
CA PRO A 76 -0.32 23.33 -2.62
C PRO A 76 -0.90 23.56 -1.21
N ARG A 77 -2.17 23.96 -1.12
CA ARG A 77 -2.85 24.26 0.16
C ARG A 77 -3.29 23.01 0.94
N HIS A 78 -3.36 21.87 0.26
CA HIS A 78 -3.77 20.60 0.85
C HIS A 78 -2.71 19.52 0.66
N ALA A 79 -1.42 19.92 0.60
CA ALA A 79 -0.34 18.95 0.55
C ALA A 79 -0.38 18.05 1.81
N PRO A 80 -0.19 16.73 1.65
CA PRO A 80 -0.22 15.82 2.80
C PRO A 80 0.95 16.08 3.74
N ALA A 81 0.74 15.84 5.03
CA ALA A 81 1.79 15.92 6.04
C ALA A 81 2.85 14.81 5.84
N ALA A 82 4.10 15.11 6.22
CA ALA A 82 5.16 14.12 6.25
C ALA A 82 4.82 13.00 7.25
N ARG A 83 4.85 11.75 6.79
CA ARG A 83 4.59 10.56 7.61
C ARG A 83 5.33 9.36 7.06
N ASP A 84 5.79 8.49 7.96
CA ASP A 84 6.29 7.17 7.57
C ASP A 84 5.11 6.21 7.33
N TRP A 85 5.04 5.68 6.11
CA TRP A 85 4.00 4.75 5.67
C TRP A 85 4.46 3.28 5.67
N THR A 86 5.72 3.02 6.03
CA THR A 86 6.28 1.66 6.11
C THR A 86 5.45 0.75 7.02
N PRO A 87 5.02 1.17 8.23
CA PRO A 87 4.21 0.31 9.09
C PRO A 87 2.86 -0.05 8.47
N VAL A 88 2.26 0.85 7.67
CA VAL A 88 0.99 0.58 6.97
C VAL A 88 1.20 -0.46 5.87
N ALA A 89 2.27 -0.34 5.09
CA ALA A 89 2.62 -1.32 4.06
C ALA A 89 2.97 -2.70 4.65
N ASP A 90 3.66 -2.73 5.79
CA ASP A 90 3.95 -3.97 6.53
C ASP A 90 2.68 -4.64 7.07
N ALA A 91 1.76 -3.85 7.64
CA ALA A 91 0.48 -4.37 8.13
C ALA A 91 -0.37 -4.99 7.03
N VAL A 92 -0.43 -4.36 5.85
CA VAL A 92 -1.17 -4.92 4.70
C VAL A 92 -0.51 -6.18 4.16
N ALA A 93 0.83 -6.21 4.08
CA ALA A 93 1.54 -7.43 3.70
C ALA A 93 1.23 -8.59 4.68
N ALA A 94 1.27 -8.32 5.98
CA ALA A 94 0.96 -9.31 7.01
C ALA A 94 -0.50 -9.77 6.97
N GLY A 95 -1.45 -8.85 6.71
CA GLY A 95 -2.87 -9.15 6.55
C GLY A 95 -3.14 -10.06 5.35
N LEU A 96 -2.55 -9.76 4.20
CA LEU A 96 -2.63 -10.58 2.99
C LEU A 96 -1.99 -11.97 3.18
N ASP A 97 -0.84 -12.04 3.86
CA ASP A 97 -0.21 -13.31 4.23
C ASP A 97 -1.09 -14.13 5.18
N ARG A 98 -1.77 -13.50 6.15
CA ARG A 98 -2.68 -14.20 7.07
C ARG A 98 -3.92 -14.74 6.37
N ALA A 99 -4.46 -13.98 5.41
CA ALA A 99 -5.66 -14.36 4.65
C ALA A 99 -5.40 -15.46 3.60
N GLU A 100 -4.15 -15.68 3.19
CA GLU A 100 -3.80 -16.72 2.22
C GLU A 100 -3.58 -18.07 2.92
N PRO A 101 -4.46 -19.08 2.75
CA PRO A 101 -4.31 -20.37 3.42
C PRO A 101 -3.12 -21.18 2.86
N SER A 102 -2.79 -21.03 1.57
CA SER A 102 -1.75 -21.83 0.93
C SER A 102 -0.33 -21.34 1.24
N ARG A 103 0.44 -22.19 1.93
CA ARG A 103 1.88 -21.94 2.20
C ARG A 103 2.68 -21.68 0.93
N TRP A 104 2.35 -22.41 -0.14
CA TRP A 104 2.98 -22.26 -1.45
C TRP A 104 2.69 -20.91 -2.07
N ARG A 105 1.42 -20.44 -2.02
CA ARG A 105 1.05 -19.13 -2.57
C ARG A 105 1.71 -17.98 -1.79
N ARG A 106 1.78 -18.07 -0.46
CA ARG A 106 2.55 -17.10 0.37
C ARG A 106 4.03 -17.08 0.00
N TRP A 107 4.63 -18.25 -0.17
CA TRP A 107 6.02 -18.36 -0.59
C TRP A 107 6.23 -17.73 -1.98
N ARG A 108 5.37 -18.06 -2.94
CA ARG A 108 5.43 -17.54 -4.32
C ARG A 108 5.26 -16.02 -4.34
N ALA A 109 4.29 -15.45 -3.62
CA ALA A 109 4.10 -14.00 -3.53
C ALA A 109 5.37 -13.28 -3.03
N ARG A 110 6.13 -13.89 -2.13
CA ARG A 110 7.37 -13.31 -1.58
C ARG A 110 8.59 -13.51 -2.47
N ARG A 111 8.69 -14.64 -3.17
CA ARG A 111 9.89 -15.06 -3.92
C ARG A 111 9.79 -14.83 -5.42
N LEU A 112 8.60 -14.97 -6.00
CA LEU A 112 8.26 -14.74 -7.41
C LEU A 112 7.09 -13.75 -7.54
N PRO A 113 7.26 -12.52 -7.03
CA PRO A 113 6.23 -11.49 -6.99
C PRO A 113 5.82 -11.06 -8.40
N ALA A 114 4.52 -11.16 -8.70
CA ALA A 114 3.95 -10.80 -9.99
C ALA A 114 4.15 -9.30 -10.31
N SER A 115 4.25 -8.45 -9.30
CA SER A 115 4.52 -7.01 -9.43
C SER A 115 5.92 -6.66 -9.98
N VAL A 116 6.82 -7.64 -10.09
CA VAL A 116 8.14 -7.46 -10.71
C VAL A 116 8.12 -7.81 -12.20
N LEU A 117 7.15 -8.61 -12.64
CA LEU A 117 7.10 -9.18 -13.98
C LEU A 117 6.29 -8.35 -14.99
N GLY A 118 5.73 -7.21 -14.58
CA GLY A 118 4.98 -6.27 -15.43
C GLY A 118 3.57 -6.01 -14.94
#